data_AF-A0A086ZYY0-F1
#
_entry.id   AF-A0A086ZYY0-F1
#
_cell.length_a   1.000
_cell.length_b   1.000
_cell.length_c   1.000
_cell.angle_alpha   90.00
_cell.angle_beta   90.00
_cell.angle_gamma   90.00
#
_symmetry.space_group_name_H-M   'P 1'
#
loop_
_entity.id
_entity.type
_entity.pdbx_description
1 polymer ?
#
loop_
_entity_poly.entity_id
_entity_poly.type
_entity_poly.pdbx_seq_one_letter_code
_entity_poly.pdbx_strand_id
1 'polypeptide(L)'
;MTTLPALEAHHDPGFVLRVDENPLNEGVLVVFDTVMPEFNLSFAVYVFPDRDVSICLQPAAYSFDEIRTADELSELADRCDRLQEWLDDCATVVDWTHENLAELAGKAGLR
;
A
#
# COMPACT_ATOMS: atom_id res chain seq x y z
N MET A 1 10.77 12.45 -14.03
CA MET A 1 10.14 12.00 -12.78
C MET A 1 8.79 12.65 -12.71
N THR A 2 7.73 11.86 -12.88
CA THR A 2 6.37 12.29 -12.56
C THR A 2 6.26 12.58 -11.07
N THR A 3 5.49 13.62 -10.75
CA THR A 3 5.24 14.04 -9.38
C THR A 3 4.38 12.99 -8.68
N LEU A 4 4.73 12.65 -7.44
CA LEU A 4 3.91 11.79 -6.60
C LEU A 4 2.60 12.52 -6.26
N PRO A 5 1.45 11.82 -6.23
CA PRO A 5 0.20 12.42 -5.79
C PRO A 5 0.32 12.83 -4.32
N ALA A 6 -0.37 13.92 -3.95
CA ALA A 6 -0.56 14.26 -2.55
C ALA A 6 -1.58 13.28 -1.95
N LEU A 7 -1.29 12.78 -0.75
CA LEU A 7 -2.16 11.88 0.00
C LEU A 7 -2.63 12.61 1.26
N GLU A 8 -3.87 12.36 1.67
CA GLU A 8 -4.51 13.04 2.80
C GLU A 8 -4.16 12.37 4.14
N ALA A 9 -4.10 11.03 4.15
CA ALA A 9 -3.75 10.22 5.29
C ALA A 9 -2.23 10.10 5.48
N HIS A 10 -1.84 9.77 6.71
CA HIS A 10 -0.46 9.40 7.00
C HIS A 10 -0.18 7.95 6.58
N HIS A 11 0.87 7.75 5.79
CA HIS A 11 1.33 6.43 5.38
C HIS A 11 2.75 6.19 5.84
N ASP A 12 2.98 5.08 6.53
CA ASP A 12 4.30 4.59 6.89
C ASP A 12 4.47 3.16 6.35
N PRO A 13 5.41 2.92 5.41
CA PRO A 13 6.35 3.89 4.83
C PRO A 13 5.78 4.82 3.73
N GLY A 14 4.65 4.48 3.11
CA GLY A 14 4.08 5.21 1.97
C GLY A 14 4.79 4.90 0.64
N PHE A 15 5.11 5.93 -0.16
CA PHE A 15 5.85 5.76 -1.40
C PHE A 15 7.30 5.35 -1.13
N VAL A 16 7.68 4.14 -1.56
CA VAL A 16 9.03 3.59 -1.33
C VAL A 16 9.86 3.50 -2.61
N LEU A 17 9.23 3.28 -3.78
CA LEU A 17 9.87 3.19 -5.10
C LEU A 17 11.21 2.45 -5.09
N ARG A 18 11.23 1.23 -4.53
CA ARG A 18 12.45 0.42 -4.36
C ARG A 18 12.30 -0.93 -5.04
N VAL A 19 13.39 -1.47 -5.59
CA VAL A 19 13.39 -2.85 -6.08
C VAL A 19 13.32 -3.79 -4.87
N ASP A 20 12.48 -4.82 -4.94
CA ASP A 20 12.40 -5.86 -3.93
C ASP A 20 13.73 -6.61 -3.86
N GLU A 21 14.27 -6.73 -2.65
CA GLU A 21 15.55 -7.39 -2.39
C GLU A 21 15.38 -8.90 -2.20
N ASN A 22 14.14 -9.39 -2.09
CA ASN A 22 13.85 -10.81 -2.01
C ASN A 22 14.25 -11.50 -3.34
N PRO A 23 15.17 -12.49 -3.31
CA PRO A 23 15.59 -13.20 -4.53
C PRO A 23 14.45 -13.90 -5.27
N LEU A 24 13.33 -14.18 -4.61
CA LEU A 24 12.13 -14.77 -5.22
C LEU A 24 11.29 -13.75 -6.01
N ASN A 25 11.50 -12.45 -5.77
CA ASN A 25 10.82 -11.33 -6.42
C ASN A 25 11.83 -10.47 -7.19
N GLU A 26 12.89 -11.07 -7.76
CA GLU A 26 13.95 -10.33 -8.44
C GLU A 26 13.39 -9.43 -9.53
N GLY A 27 13.74 -8.13 -9.47
CA GLY A 27 13.32 -7.13 -10.44
C GLY A 27 11.93 -6.54 -10.21
N VAL A 28 11.18 -6.98 -9.18
CA VAL A 28 9.91 -6.36 -8.81
C VAL A 28 10.16 -5.01 -8.16
N LEU A 29 9.42 -3.98 -8.56
CA LEU A 29 9.45 -2.67 -7.91
C LEU A 29 8.32 -2.60 -6.89
N VAL A 30 8.65 -2.37 -5.62
CA VAL A 30 7.69 -1.94 -4.60
C VAL A 30 7.44 -0.46 -4.81
N VAL A 31 6.21 -0.10 -5.20
CA VAL A 31 5.81 1.29 -5.47
C VAL A 31 5.39 1.97 -4.19
N PHE A 32 4.49 1.32 -3.47
CA PHE A 32 3.84 1.84 -2.28
C PHE A 32 3.64 0.71 -1.27
N ASP A 33 3.79 1.02 0.01
CA ASP A 33 3.57 0.09 1.11
C ASP A 33 3.06 0.90 2.30
N THR A 34 2.02 0.43 2.98
CA THR A 34 1.43 1.12 4.12
C THR A 34 0.67 0.16 5.01
N VAL A 35 0.62 0.48 6.29
CA VAL A 35 -0.24 -0.19 7.27
C VAL A 35 -1.31 0.76 7.79
N MET A 36 -2.49 0.21 8.07
CA MET A 36 -3.54 0.81 8.88
C MET A 36 -3.68 -0.02 10.16
N PRO A 37 -2.88 0.28 11.20
CA PRO A 37 -2.79 -0.56 12.40
C PRO A 37 -4.12 -0.71 13.13
N GLU A 38 -4.93 0.35 13.12
CA GLU A 38 -6.23 0.39 13.80
C GLU A 38 -7.22 -0.65 13.27
N PHE A 39 -7.06 -1.05 12.01
CA PHE A 39 -7.90 -2.08 11.36
C PHE A 39 -7.11 -3.36 11.06
N ASN A 40 -5.86 -3.46 11.53
CA ASN A 40 -4.94 -4.54 11.19
C ASN A 40 -4.86 -4.81 9.68
N LEU A 41 -4.81 -3.76 8.86
CA LEU A 41 -4.71 -3.87 7.41
C LEU A 41 -3.33 -3.42 6.93
N SER A 42 -2.85 -4.06 5.87
CA SER A 42 -1.69 -3.65 5.10
C SER A 42 -2.07 -3.56 3.63
N PHE A 43 -1.50 -2.58 2.95
CA PHE A 43 -1.69 -2.37 1.53
C PHE A 43 -0.34 -2.14 0.84
N ALA A 44 -0.12 -2.82 -0.28
CA ALA A 44 1.08 -2.66 -1.08
C ALA A 44 0.78 -2.75 -2.57
N VAL A 45 1.56 -2.00 -3.35
CA VAL A 45 1.51 -2.00 -4.82
C VAL A 45 2.88 -2.37 -5.35
N TYR A 46 2.90 -3.37 -6.23
CA TYR A 46 4.09 -3.89 -6.87
C TYR A 46 3.97 -3.75 -8.39
N VAL A 47 5.05 -3.37 -9.04
CA VAL A 47 5.16 -3.35 -10.50
C VAL A 47 6.22 -4.35 -10.94
N PHE A 48 5.84 -5.22 -11.87
CA PHE A 48 6.71 -6.23 -12.44
C PHE A 48 7.40 -5.72 -13.72
N PRO A 49 8.58 -6.26 -14.10
CA PRO A 49 9.29 -5.86 -15.31
C PRO A 49 8.50 -6.03 -16.62
N ASP A 50 7.54 -6.97 -16.64
CA ASP A 50 6.66 -7.24 -17.78
C ASP A 50 5.43 -6.31 -17.85
N ARG A 51 5.40 -5.27 -17.01
CA ARG A 51 4.32 -4.29 -16.86
C ARG A 51 3.05 -4.86 -16.23
N ASP A 52 3.16 -5.95 -15.47
CA ASP A 52 2.07 -6.35 -14.59
C ASP A 52 2.07 -5.53 -13.29
N VAL A 53 0.90 -5.41 -12.67
CA VAL A 53 0.70 -4.70 -11.39
C VAL A 53 0.01 -5.63 -10.41
N SER A 54 0.65 -5.88 -9.25
CA SER A 54 0.01 -6.57 -8.14
C SER A 54 -0.40 -5.57 -7.07
N ILE A 55 -1.67 -5.66 -6.67
CA ILE A 55 -2.28 -4.84 -5.62
C ILE A 55 -2.65 -5.80 -4.49
N CYS A 56 -2.04 -5.61 -3.32
CA CYS A 56 -2.22 -6.49 -2.18
C CYS A 56 -2.90 -5.71 -1.05
N LEU A 57 -4.12 -6.12 -0.67
CA LEU A 57 -4.78 -5.70 0.57
C LEU A 57 -4.98 -6.94 1.45
N GLN A 58 -4.35 -6.96 2.61
CA GLN A 58 -4.31 -8.14 3.48
C GLN A 58 -4.18 -7.75 4.96
N PRO A 59 -4.47 -8.67 5.91
CA PRO A 59 -4.17 -8.45 7.31
C PRO A 59 -2.68 -8.10 7.52
N ALA A 60 -2.38 -7.06 8.30
CA ALA A 60 -1.00 -6.64 8.56
C ALA A 60 -0.23 -7.66 9.42
N ALA A 61 -0.94 -8.33 10.34
CA ALA A 61 -0.41 -9.42 11.15
C ALA A 61 -1.34 -10.64 11.13
N TYR A 62 -0.75 -11.83 11.26
CA TYR A 62 -1.48 -13.10 11.47
C TYR A 62 -2.10 -13.23 12.87
N SER A 63 -1.99 -12.19 13.70
CA SER A 63 -2.66 -12.10 15.01
C SER A 63 -4.02 -11.41 14.86
N PHE A 64 -5.03 -11.96 15.53
CA PHE A 64 -6.28 -11.25 15.75
C PHE A 64 -6.04 -10.23 16.87
N ASP A 65 -6.41 -8.97 16.64
CA ASP A 65 -6.56 -8.05 17.75
C ASP A 65 -7.72 -8.54 18.61
N GLU A 66 -7.42 -8.85 19.87
CA GLU A 66 -8.42 -9.30 20.81
C GLU A 66 -9.26 -8.10 21.25
N ILE A 67 -10.44 -7.94 20.65
CA ILE A 67 -11.44 -6.99 21.12
C ILE A 67 -12.03 -7.52 22.42
N ARG A 68 -11.82 -6.80 23.52
CA ARG A 68 -12.16 -7.22 24.89
C ARG A 68 -13.40 -6.51 25.42
N THR A 69 -13.78 -5.37 24.84
CA THR A 69 -14.91 -4.55 25.33
C THR A 69 -15.80 -4.04 24.20
N ALA A 70 -17.04 -3.65 24.54
CA ALA A 70 -17.94 -2.99 23.60
C ALA A 70 -17.51 -1.55 23.28
N ASP A 71 -16.77 -0.91 24.17
CA ASP A 71 -16.22 0.44 23.95
C ASP A 71 -15.15 0.40 22.87
N GLU A 72 -14.29 -0.63 22.84
CA GLU A 72 -13.31 -0.84 21.76
C GLU A 72 -13.97 -1.00 20.38
N LEU A 73 -15.16 -1.64 20.31
CA LEU A 73 -15.94 -1.71 19.06
C LEU A 73 -16.46 -0.33 18.63
N SER A 74 -16.88 0.48 19.60
CA SER A 74 -17.40 1.83 19.34
C SER A 74 -16.28 2.76 18.91
N GLU A 75 -15.12 2.71 19.57
CA GLU A 75 -13.93 3.46 19.19
C GLU A 75 -13.42 3.09 17.79
N LEU A 76 -13.51 1.81 17.40
CA LEU A 76 -13.16 1.39 16.05
C LEU A 76 -14.14 1.95 15.02
N ALA A 77 -15.44 1.93 15.33
CA ALA A 77 -16.47 2.51 14.47
C ALA A 77 -16.28 4.03 14.27
N ASP A 78 -15.90 4.75 15.32
CA ASP A 78 -15.62 6.20 15.27
C ASP A 78 -14.38 6.55 14.41
N ARG A 79 -13.57 5.55 14.04
CA ARG A 79 -12.37 5.72 13.19
C ARG A 79 -12.60 5.31 11.73
N CYS A 80 -13.81 4.91 11.34
CA CYS A 80 -14.12 4.52 9.97
C CYS A 80 -13.85 5.63 8.94
N ASP A 81 -13.99 6.90 9.30
CA ASP A 81 -13.67 8.02 8.40
C ASP A 81 -12.18 8.02 8.03
N ARG A 82 -11.31 7.71 8.99
CA ARG A 82 -9.85 7.58 8.75
C ARG A 82 -9.50 6.37 7.91
N LEU A 83 -10.25 5.27 8.05
CA LEU A 83 -10.11 4.12 7.15
C LEU A 83 -10.51 4.50 5.72
N GLN A 84 -11.59 5.26 5.56
CA GLN A 84 -12.03 5.73 4.25
C GLN A 84 -10.96 6.60 3.60
N GLU A 85 -10.45 7.62 4.31
CA GLU A 85 -9.37 8.49 3.80
C GLU A 85 -8.15 7.67 3.34
N TRP A 86 -7.72 6.69 4.14
CA TRP A 86 -6.58 5.83 3.78
C TRP A 86 -6.88 4.95 2.56
N LEU A 87 -8.11 4.45 2.39
CA LEU A 87 -8.50 3.67 1.22
C LEU A 87 -8.60 4.53 -0.04
N ASP A 88 -9.07 5.77 0.09
CA ASP A 88 -9.13 6.75 -1.01
C ASP A 88 -7.71 7.12 -1.49
N ASP A 89 -6.76 7.25 -0.57
CA ASP A 89 -5.34 7.41 -0.90
C ASP A 89 -4.75 6.17 -1.58
N CYS A 90 -5.08 4.96 -1.10
CA CYS A 90 -4.67 3.72 -1.75
C CYS A 90 -5.21 3.62 -3.18
N ALA A 91 -6.45 4.06 -3.44
CA ALA A 91 -7.02 4.14 -4.77
C ALA A 91 -6.26 5.16 -5.65
N THR A 92 -5.93 6.33 -5.10
CA THR A 92 -5.11 7.34 -5.79
C THR A 92 -3.75 6.79 -6.19
N VAL A 93 -3.12 6.00 -5.34
CA VAL A 93 -1.84 5.32 -5.62
C VAL A 93 -1.99 4.29 -6.75
N VAL A 94 -3.07 3.52 -6.77
CA VAL A 94 -3.35 2.53 -7.84
C VAL A 94 -3.49 3.23 -9.18
N ASP A 95 -4.30 4.29 -9.25
CA ASP A 95 -4.51 5.06 -10.49
C ASP A 95 -3.20 5.67 -10.97
N TRP A 96 -2.45 6.34 -10.07
CA TRP A 96 -1.15 6.89 -10.38
C TRP A 96 -0.17 5.81 -10.87
N THR A 97 -0.17 4.62 -10.26
CA THR A 97 0.70 3.51 -10.68
C THR A 97 0.40 3.08 -12.11
N HIS A 98 -0.88 2.93 -12.46
CA HIS A 98 -1.28 2.56 -13.82
C HIS A 98 -0.93 3.64 -14.86
N GLU A 99 -1.14 4.93 -14.52
CA GLU A 99 -0.74 6.04 -15.39
C GLU A 99 0.77 6.09 -15.65
N ASN A 100 1.57 5.65 -14.66
CA ASN A 100 3.03 5.71 -14.70
C ASN A 100 3.69 4.35 -15.00
N LEU A 101 2.90 3.34 -15.37
CA LEU A 101 3.34 1.94 -15.48
C LEU A 101 4.55 1.76 -16.39
N ALA A 102 4.61 2.45 -17.52
CA ALA A 102 5.75 2.33 -18.44
C ALA A 102 7.07 2.84 -17.83
N GLU A 103 7.04 3.92 -17.04
CA GLU A 103 8.22 4.42 -16.33
C GLU A 103 8.59 3.48 -15.17
N LEU A 104 7.60 3.05 -14.39
CA LEU A 104 7.80 2.19 -13.22
C LEU A 104 8.33 0.81 -13.62
N ALA A 105 7.80 0.21 -14.68
CA ALA A 105 8.30 -1.04 -15.23
C ALA A 105 9.70 -0.91 -15.83
N GLY A 106 10.12 0.28 -16.26
CA GLY A 106 11.51 0.53 -16.65
C GLY A 106 12.47 0.60 -15.46
N LYS A 107 11.97 0.91 -14.26
CA LYS A 107 12.72 0.87 -13.00
C LYS A 107 12.73 -0.53 -12.39
N ALA A 108 11.65 -1.28 -12.60
CA ALA A 108 11.59 -2.71 -12.35
C ALA A 108 12.55 -3.42 -13.34
N GLY A 109 13.64 -4.02 -12.84
CA GLY A 109 14.51 -4.84 -13.68
C GLY A 109 15.49 -4.12 -14.63
N LEU A 110 16.15 -3.05 -14.19
CA LEU A 110 17.46 -2.67 -14.77
C LEU A 110 18.60 -3.33 -13.99
N ARG A 111 19.16 -4.40 -14.56
CA ARG A 111 20.61 -4.63 -14.53
C ARG A 111 21.20 -4.14 -15.85
#